data_AF-A0A2H9PFL9-F1
#
_entry.id   AF-A0A2H9PFL9-F1
#
_cell.length_a   1.000
_cell.length_b   1.000
_cell.length_c   1.000
_cell.angle_alpha   90.00
_cell.angle_beta   90.00
_cell.angle_gamma   90.00
#
_symmetry.space_group_name_H-M   'P 1'
#
loop_
_entity.id
_entity.type
_entity.pdbx_description
1 polymer ?
#
loop_
_entity_poly.entity_id
_entity_poly.type
_entity_poly.pdbx_seq_one_letter_code
_entity_poly.pdbx_strand_id
1 'polypeptide(L)'
;MKGKEYEKIEILKNEQKLLEIELAKKQKDGDFSKIQISDLKIDELLSERKQSEDVSRETAERIEKIKSDLKKKDAENKEIAAIIQKFEGERKAIEEEVARQNIEIEKISKEKEEIRDKIEKIQIERGRAEENKKIISENIKKIDKNITEEDLRKFIEKEQTNKEAPMNKINELNIKLNAMGNINLRAIDGYDEEKKSYDEIFNKANVLKNERQAIYDFIASVERKRRNVFMDAYEKIRVNFEEIFKKLTDGYGTLTLDNPKDISLSGLNIHASPKGKKITKLDAMSGGEKALTCAAFLLAIQQYSSSPFYVLDELDASLDLENSIKIARLLKESDGQFIIVTHNENTIKYVDAAIGVSMRNGASQIVGVKINQ
;
A
#
# COMPACT_ATOMS: atom_id res chain seq x y z
N MET A 1 37.56 78.62 75.43
CA MET A 1 36.87 78.17 74.20
C MET A 1 37.47 76.92 73.55
N LYS A 2 38.73 76.52 73.83
CA LYS A 2 39.39 75.39 73.14
C LYS A 2 39.00 73.96 73.56
N GLY A 3 38.36 73.75 74.73
CA GLY A 3 38.03 72.41 75.24
C GLY A 3 36.85 71.71 74.56
N LYS A 4 35.78 72.45 74.23
CA LYS A 4 34.58 71.89 73.59
C LYS A 4 34.79 71.49 72.13
N GLU A 5 35.74 72.12 71.43
CA GLU A 5 36.10 71.73 70.06
C GLU A 5 36.94 70.45 70.02
N TYR A 6 37.80 70.22 71.02
CA TYR A 6 38.59 68.99 71.13
C TYR A 6 37.73 67.76 71.41
N GLU A 7 36.79 67.83 72.35
CA GLU A 7 35.82 66.74 72.60
C GLU A 7 35.01 66.42 71.34
N LYS A 8 34.59 67.43 70.58
CA LYS A 8 33.79 67.23 69.37
C LYS A 8 34.60 66.55 68.25
N ILE A 9 35.89 66.87 68.12
CA ILE A 9 36.81 66.21 67.19
C ILE A 9 37.06 64.75 67.59
N GLU A 10 37.16 64.47 68.89
CA GLU A 10 37.40 63.12 69.41
C GLU A 10 36.17 62.22 69.24
N ILE A 11 34.96 62.76 69.44
CA ILE A 11 33.70 62.07 69.13
C ILE A 11 33.60 61.75 67.64
N LEU A 12 33.87 62.74 66.76
CA LEU A 12 33.82 62.55 65.31
C LEU A 12 34.86 61.52 64.83
N LYS A 13 36.06 61.48 65.42
CA LYS A 13 37.07 60.46 65.12
C LYS A 13 36.61 59.06 65.53
N ASN A 14 35.94 58.92 66.68
CA ASN A 14 35.39 57.65 67.11
C ASN A 14 34.23 57.19 66.22
N GLU A 15 33.34 58.11 65.81
CA GLU A 15 32.28 57.83 64.84
C GLU A 15 32.85 57.41 63.48
N GLN A 16 33.88 58.10 62.98
CA GLN A 16 34.55 57.74 61.73
C GLN A 16 35.15 56.33 61.80
N LYS A 17 35.79 55.98 62.91
CA LYS A 17 36.38 54.65 63.13
C LYS A 17 35.31 53.55 63.20
N LEU A 18 34.17 53.85 63.82
CA LEU A 18 33.01 52.95 63.89
C LEU A 18 32.40 52.71 62.50
N LEU A 19 32.24 53.78 61.72
CA LEU A 19 31.80 53.72 60.33
C LEU A 19 32.75 52.91 59.45
N GLU A 20 34.07 53.08 59.58
CA GLU A 20 35.06 52.28 58.84
C GLU A 20 34.96 50.78 59.15
N ILE A 21 34.77 50.42 60.43
CA ILE A 21 34.59 49.02 60.85
C ILE A 21 33.28 48.44 60.28
N GLU A 22 32.20 49.22 60.28
CA GLU A 22 30.91 48.81 59.75
C GLU A 22 30.94 48.63 58.22
N LEU A 23 31.68 49.51 57.52
CA LEU A 23 31.89 49.44 56.08
C LEU A 23 32.73 48.21 55.69
N ALA A 24 33.78 47.92 56.46
CA ALA A 24 34.59 46.71 56.28
C ALA A 24 33.79 45.41 56.52
N LYS A 25 32.88 45.40 57.52
CA LYS A 25 31.95 44.28 57.74
C LYS A 25 31.02 44.08 56.56
N LYS A 26 30.35 45.14 56.08
CA LYS A 26 29.45 45.06 54.92
C LYS A 26 30.17 44.62 53.65
N GLN A 27 31.42 45.06 53.44
CA GLN A 27 32.23 44.58 52.32
C GLN A 27 32.51 43.08 52.42
N LYS A 28 32.91 42.59 53.60
CA LYS A 28 33.19 41.17 53.83
C LYS A 28 31.94 40.29 53.66
N ASP A 29 30.79 40.75 54.16
CA ASP A 29 29.51 40.06 53.97
C ASP A 29 29.08 40.05 52.50
N GLY A 30 29.34 41.14 51.78
CA GLY A 30 29.11 41.23 50.33
C GLY A 30 29.99 40.27 49.53
N ASP A 31 31.28 40.15 49.88
CA ASP A 31 32.21 39.23 49.23
C ASP A 31 31.87 37.77 49.54
N PHE A 32 31.47 37.47 50.78
CA PHE A 32 30.99 36.13 51.16
C PHE A 32 29.73 35.73 50.38
N SER A 33 28.79 36.66 50.23
CA SER A 33 27.56 36.44 49.45
C SER A 33 27.87 36.19 47.97
N LYS A 34 28.85 36.91 47.40
CA LYS A 34 29.32 36.67 46.02
C LYS A 34 29.91 35.28 45.85
N ILE A 35 30.72 34.81 46.80
CA ILE A 35 31.30 33.46 46.78
C ILE A 35 30.20 32.40 46.84
N GLN A 36 29.22 32.54 47.73
CA GLN A 36 28.09 31.59 47.79
C GLN A 36 27.28 31.55 46.50
N ILE A 37 27.03 32.70 45.87
CA ILE A 37 26.34 32.77 44.56
C ILE A 37 27.19 32.08 43.48
N SER A 38 28.52 32.22 43.55
CA SER A 38 29.46 31.57 42.62
C SER A 38 29.40 30.06 42.76
N ASP A 39 29.43 29.55 43.98
CA ASP A 39 29.40 28.11 44.28
C ASP A 39 28.06 27.50 43.84
N LEU A 40 26.93 28.14 44.14
CA LEU A 40 25.61 27.70 43.67
C LEU A 40 25.52 27.67 42.15
N LYS A 41 26.15 28.63 41.46
CA LYS A 41 26.18 28.67 39.99
C LYS A 41 27.03 27.55 39.41
N ILE A 42 28.13 27.20 40.06
CA ILE A 42 28.99 26.07 39.67
C ILE A 42 28.22 24.75 39.83
N ASP A 43 27.52 24.56 40.95
CA ASP A 43 26.72 23.35 41.19
C ASP A 43 25.59 23.18 40.16
N GLU A 44 24.91 24.27 39.81
CA GLU A 44 23.89 24.29 38.75
C GLU A 44 24.49 23.87 37.39
N LEU A 45 25.63 24.46 37.00
CA LEU A 45 26.32 24.14 35.74
C LEU A 45 26.85 22.70 35.71
N LEU A 46 27.30 22.16 36.85
CA LEU A 46 27.73 20.77 36.96
C LEU A 46 26.54 19.81 36.80
N SER A 47 25.38 20.16 37.35
CA SER A 47 24.14 19.38 37.18
C SER A 47 23.66 19.40 35.73
N GLU A 48 23.62 20.57 35.09
CA GLU A 48 23.24 20.70 33.67
C GLU A 48 24.19 19.91 32.76
N ARG A 49 25.50 20.00 33.00
CA ARG A 49 26.49 19.26 32.23
C ARG A 49 26.31 17.75 32.39
N LYS A 50 26.07 17.26 33.61
CA LYS A 50 25.84 15.83 33.85
C LYS A 50 24.58 15.34 33.12
N GLN A 51 23.51 16.12 33.16
CA GLN A 51 22.26 15.81 32.47
C GLN A 51 22.45 15.81 30.94
N SER A 52 23.25 16.73 30.40
CA SER A 52 23.61 16.75 28.98
C SER A 52 24.47 15.55 28.57
N GLU A 53 25.44 15.15 29.39
CA GLU A 53 26.28 13.97 29.16
C GLU A 53 25.44 12.68 29.16
N ASP A 54 24.48 12.55 30.08
CA ASP A 54 23.56 11.41 30.13
C ASP A 54 22.66 11.33 28.89
N VAL A 55 22.10 12.47 28.44
CA VAL A 55 21.27 12.53 27.22
C VAL A 55 22.11 12.21 25.98
N SER A 56 23.33 12.74 25.88
CA SER A 56 24.24 12.42 24.76
C SER A 56 24.58 10.93 24.71
N ARG A 57 24.78 10.30 25.87
CA ARG A 57 25.05 8.86 25.95
C ARG A 57 23.84 8.04 25.50
N GLU A 58 22.65 8.33 26.00
CA GLU A 58 21.42 7.62 25.59
C GLU A 58 21.16 7.78 24.08
N THR A 59 21.41 8.97 23.55
CA THR A 59 21.25 9.26 22.12
C THR A 59 22.26 8.45 21.29
N ALA A 60 23.51 8.34 21.75
CA ALA A 60 24.53 7.53 21.08
C ALA A 60 24.15 6.04 21.04
N GLU A 61 23.65 5.49 22.15
CA GLU A 61 23.18 4.11 22.24
C GLU A 61 21.98 3.86 21.30
N ARG A 62 21.02 4.80 21.22
CA ARG A 62 19.90 4.71 20.27
C ARG A 62 20.36 4.75 18.82
N ILE A 63 21.31 5.63 18.47
CA ILE A 63 21.87 5.72 17.11
C ILE A 63 22.53 4.40 16.72
N GLU A 64 23.28 3.78 17.63
CA GLU A 64 23.94 2.51 17.36
C GLU A 64 22.92 1.39 17.11
N LYS A 65 21.85 1.34 17.91
CA LYS A 65 20.75 0.39 17.74
C LYS A 65 20.05 0.57 16.39
N ILE A 66 19.71 1.81 16.02
CA ILE A 66 19.10 2.13 14.73
C ILE A 66 20.03 1.72 13.57
N LYS A 67 21.34 1.99 13.66
CA LYS A 67 22.31 1.56 12.65
C LYS A 67 22.37 0.04 12.48
N SER A 68 22.28 -0.70 13.58
CA SER A 68 22.22 -2.17 13.55
C SER A 68 20.94 -2.65 12.83
N ASP A 69 19.79 -2.08 13.18
CA ASP A 69 18.52 -2.48 12.58
C ASP A 69 18.45 -2.12 11.09
N LEU A 70 19.01 -0.98 10.70
CA LEU A 70 19.11 -0.56 9.30
C LEU A 70 19.98 -1.51 8.48
N LYS A 71 21.11 -1.98 9.03
CA LYS A 71 21.94 -3.02 8.41
C LYS A 71 21.19 -4.34 8.22
N LYS A 72 20.38 -4.76 9.20
CA LYS A 72 19.56 -5.97 9.08
C LYS A 72 18.51 -5.82 7.98
N LYS A 73 17.82 -4.68 7.94
CA LYS A 73 16.81 -4.39 6.91
C LYS A 73 17.41 -4.29 5.50
N ASP A 74 18.61 -3.74 5.36
CA ASP A 74 19.32 -3.73 4.08
C ASP A 74 19.72 -5.13 3.62
N ALA A 75 20.08 -6.03 4.54
CA ALA A 75 20.36 -7.42 4.21
C ALA A 75 19.08 -8.15 3.76
N GLU A 76 17.97 -8.01 4.49
CA GLU A 76 16.66 -8.55 4.12
C GLU A 76 16.20 -8.04 2.75
N ASN A 77 16.36 -6.74 2.47
CA ASN A 77 16.01 -6.16 1.17
C ASN A 77 16.84 -6.74 0.02
N LYS A 78 18.13 -7.01 0.23
CA LYS A 78 18.98 -7.65 -0.78
C LYS A 78 18.56 -9.09 -1.06
N GLU A 79 18.20 -9.84 -0.03
CA GLU A 79 17.68 -11.21 -0.20
C GLU A 79 16.36 -11.21 -0.97
N ILE A 80 15.43 -10.31 -0.62
CA ILE A 80 14.15 -10.17 -1.34
C ILE A 80 14.39 -9.80 -2.81
N ALA A 81 15.30 -8.86 -3.08
CA ALA A 81 15.63 -8.47 -4.46
C ALA A 81 16.19 -9.64 -5.28
N ALA A 82 17.03 -10.49 -4.68
CA ALA A 82 17.56 -11.68 -5.34
C ALA A 82 16.45 -12.72 -5.64
N ILE A 83 15.50 -12.89 -4.71
CA ILE A 83 14.34 -13.78 -4.89
C ILE A 83 13.45 -13.28 -6.04
N ILE A 84 13.17 -11.97 -6.09
CA ILE A 84 12.39 -11.36 -7.17
C ILE A 84 13.06 -11.60 -8.52
N GLN A 85 14.38 -11.35 -8.62
CA GLN A 85 15.12 -11.55 -9.86
C GLN A 85 15.09 -13.02 -10.33
N LYS A 86 15.16 -13.97 -9.40
CA LYS A 86 15.03 -15.40 -9.70
C LYS A 86 13.64 -15.72 -10.27
N PHE A 87 12.57 -15.25 -9.62
CA PHE A 87 11.21 -15.49 -10.09
C PHE A 87 10.88 -14.79 -11.41
N GLU A 88 11.46 -13.62 -11.67
CA GLU A 88 11.34 -12.96 -12.99
C GLU A 88 12.00 -13.79 -14.10
N GLY A 89 13.15 -14.41 -13.81
CA GLY A 89 13.80 -15.33 -14.74
C GLY A 89 12.95 -16.58 -15.02
N GLU A 90 12.42 -17.22 -13.98
CA GLU A 90 11.53 -18.38 -14.10
C GLU A 90 10.25 -18.02 -14.88
N ARG A 91 9.65 -16.85 -14.63
CA ARG A 91 8.46 -16.40 -15.34
C ARG A 91 8.71 -16.23 -16.83
N LYS A 92 9.85 -15.63 -17.22
CA LYS A 92 10.21 -15.48 -18.64
C LYS A 92 10.42 -16.82 -19.33
N ALA A 93 11.07 -17.78 -18.67
CA ALA A 93 11.26 -19.12 -19.23
C ALA A 93 9.91 -19.82 -19.48
N ILE A 94 8.97 -19.71 -18.54
CA ILE A 94 7.62 -20.25 -18.69
C ILE A 94 6.85 -19.54 -19.80
N GLU A 95 6.93 -18.19 -19.90
CA GLU A 95 6.30 -17.43 -20.98
C GLU A 95 6.80 -17.88 -22.37
N GLU A 96 8.11 -18.12 -22.52
CA GLU A 96 8.69 -18.63 -23.77
C GLU A 96 8.23 -20.06 -24.10
N GLU A 97 8.08 -20.91 -23.08
CA GLU A 97 7.60 -22.29 -23.27
C GLU A 97 6.13 -22.34 -23.66
N VAL A 98 5.29 -21.54 -23.02
CA VAL A 98 3.87 -21.38 -23.40
C VAL A 98 3.74 -20.84 -24.82
N ALA A 99 4.58 -19.89 -25.22
CA ALA A 99 4.58 -19.38 -26.59
C ALA A 99 4.94 -20.47 -27.60
N ARG A 100 5.95 -21.32 -27.30
CA ARG A 100 6.31 -22.47 -28.15
C ARG A 100 5.17 -23.49 -28.27
N GLN A 101 4.56 -23.86 -27.14
CA GLN A 101 3.44 -24.81 -27.14
C GLN A 101 2.23 -24.29 -27.92
N ASN A 102 1.93 -22.99 -27.85
CA ASN A 102 0.83 -22.40 -28.63
C ASN A 102 1.08 -22.49 -30.14
N ILE A 103 2.32 -22.28 -30.60
CA ILE A 103 2.69 -22.45 -32.02
C ILE A 103 2.49 -23.90 -32.46
N GLU A 104 2.84 -24.85 -31.59
CA GLU A 104 2.70 -26.29 -31.89
C GLU A 104 1.23 -26.73 -31.93
N ILE A 105 0.40 -26.23 -31.00
CA ILE A 105 -1.05 -26.44 -31.01
C ILE A 105 -1.66 -25.89 -32.31
N GLU A 106 -1.21 -24.73 -32.79
CA GLU A 106 -1.71 -24.15 -34.04
C GLU A 106 -1.34 -25.01 -35.26
N LYS A 107 -0.13 -25.58 -35.29
CA LYS A 107 0.28 -26.53 -36.35
C LYS A 107 -0.57 -27.79 -36.33
N ILE A 108 -0.72 -28.42 -35.17
CA ILE A 108 -1.52 -29.64 -35.02
C ILE A 108 -2.99 -29.37 -35.40
N SER A 109 -3.51 -28.18 -35.06
CA SER A 109 -4.88 -27.80 -35.42
C SER A 109 -5.07 -27.70 -36.94
N LYS A 110 -4.08 -27.15 -37.67
CA LYS A 110 -4.10 -27.11 -39.15
C LYS A 110 -4.03 -28.51 -39.75
N GLU A 111 -3.12 -29.36 -39.26
CA GLU A 111 -3.02 -30.76 -39.74
C GLU A 111 -4.32 -31.54 -39.51
N LYS A 112 -4.98 -31.33 -38.36
CA LYS A 112 -6.28 -31.92 -38.05
C LYS A 112 -7.37 -31.48 -39.03
N GLU A 113 -7.36 -30.21 -39.42
CA GLU A 113 -8.31 -29.66 -40.39
C GLU A 113 -8.09 -30.28 -41.79
N GLU A 114 -6.83 -30.38 -42.23
CA GLU A 114 -6.49 -31.06 -43.50
C GLU A 114 -6.90 -32.54 -43.52
N ILE A 115 -6.72 -33.26 -42.41
CA ILE A 115 -7.14 -34.66 -42.29
C ILE A 115 -8.66 -34.76 -42.34
N ARG A 116 -9.39 -33.84 -41.69
CA ARG A 116 -10.85 -33.81 -41.72
C ARG A 116 -11.37 -33.62 -43.15
N ASP A 117 -10.78 -32.70 -43.91
CA ASP A 117 -11.14 -32.46 -45.31
C ASP A 117 -10.89 -33.71 -46.19
N LYS A 118 -9.80 -34.43 -45.93
CA LYS A 118 -9.51 -35.71 -46.62
C LYS A 118 -10.55 -36.78 -46.29
N ILE A 119 -10.95 -36.90 -45.02
CA ILE A 119 -12.00 -37.84 -44.59
C ILE A 119 -13.32 -37.53 -45.28
N GLU A 120 -13.71 -36.25 -45.35
CA GLU A 120 -14.97 -35.83 -45.99
C GLU A 120 -14.98 -36.18 -47.48
N LYS A 121 -13.87 -35.96 -48.20
CA LYS A 121 -13.72 -36.38 -49.60
C LYS A 121 -13.89 -37.89 -49.78
N ILE A 122 -13.24 -38.69 -48.94
CA ILE A 122 -13.33 -40.15 -48.99
C ILE A 122 -14.76 -40.63 -48.69
N GLN A 123 -15.48 -39.99 -47.77
CA GLN A 123 -16.88 -40.33 -47.48
C GLN A 123 -17.80 -40.08 -48.67
N ILE A 124 -17.61 -38.96 -49.38
CA ILE A 124 -18.36 -38.63 -50.59
C ILE A 124 -18.08 -39.67 -51.68
N GLU A 125 -16.83 -40.04 -51.91
CA GLU A 125 -16.45 -41.07 -52.88
C GLU A 125 -17.04 -42.44 -52.54
N ARG A 126 -17.03 -42.81 -51.25
CA ARG A 126 -17.65 -44.06 -50.78
C ARG A 126 -19.16 -44.06 -51.03
N GLY A 127 -19.86 -42.96 -50.77
CA GLY A 127 -21.29 -42.83 -51.05
C GLY A 127 -21.61 -43.04 -52.53
N ARG A 128 -20.83 -42.43 -53.43
CA ARG A 128 -20.96 -42.63 -54.88
C ARG A 128 -20.72 -44.09 -55.30
N ALA A 129 -19.72 -44.74 -54.71
CA ALA A 129 -19.42 -46.14 -55.00
C ALA A 129 -20.53 -47.09 -54.50
N GLU A 130 -21.12 -46.82 -53.33
CA GLU A 130 -22.25 -47.57 -52.80
C GLU A 130 -23.51 -47.42 -53.66
N GLU A 131 -23.78 -46.21 -54.16
CA GLU A 131 -24.89 -45.96 -55.08
C GLU A 131 -24.70 -46.67 -56.43
N ASN A 132 -23.50 -46.59 -57.01
CA ASN A 132 -23.15 -47.33 -58.22
C ASN A 132 -23.28 -48.84 -58.03
N LYS A 133 -22.85 -49.38 -56.87
CA LYS A 133 -23.03 -50.79 -56.54
C LYS A 133 -24.51 -51.17 -56.50
N LYS A 134 -25.36 -50.31 -55.95
CA LYS A 134 -26.82 -50.53 -55.88
C LYS A 134 -27.43 -50.58 -57.29
N ILE A 135 -27.08 -49.62 -58.16
CA ILE A 135 -27.51 -49.57 -59.57
C ILE A 135 -27.08 -50.85 -60.32
N ILE A 136 -25.81 -51.25 -60.18
CA ILE A 136 -25.30 -52.47 -60.82
C ILE A 136 -26.04 -53.70 -60.29
N SER A 137 -26.30 -53.78 -58.98
CA SER A 137 -27.04 -54.91 -58.40
C SER A 137 -28.50 -54.99 -58.86
N GLU A 138 -29.16 -53.84 -59.07
CA GLU A 138 -30.51 -53.78 -59.65
C GLU A 138 -30.52 -54.14 -61.13
N ASN A 139 -29.47 -53.78 -61.88
CA ASN A 139 -29.31 -54.17 -63.28
C ASN A 139 -29.00 -55.67 -63.43
N ILE A 140 -28.19 -56.26 -62.55
CA ILE A 140 -27.93 -57.70 -62.51
C ILE A 140 -29.22 -58.49 -62.23
N LYS A 141 -30.06 -58.02 -61.28
CA LYS A 141 -31.37 -58.64 -61.02
C LYS A 141 -32.34 -58.61 -62.21
N LYS A 142 -32.17 -57.68 -63.15
CA LYS A 142 -32.97 -57.60 -64.39
C LYS A 142 -32.46 -58.53 -65.50
N ILE A 143 -31.22 -58.98 -65.42
CA ILE A 143 -30.57 -59.85 -66.44
C ILE A 143 -30.85 -61.34 -66.17
N ASP A 144 -31.32 -61.70 -64.98
CA ASP A 144 -31.48 -63.10 -64.55
C ASP A 144 -32.84 -63.73 -64.89
N LYS A 145 -33.26 -63.58 -66.14
CA LYS A 145 -34.33 -64.39 -66.76
C LYS A 145 -33.92 -64.74 -68.19
N ASN A 146 -33.07 -65.74 -68.32
CA ASN A 146 -32.95 -66.69 -69.43
C ASN A 146 -31.57 -67.37 -69.39
N ILE A 147 -31.39 -68.32 -68.48
CA ILE A 147 -30.27 -69.26 -68.54
C ILE A 147 -30.90 -70.66 -68.68
N THR A 148 -30.56 -71.34 -69.77
CA THR A 148 -31.10 -72.65 -70.13
C THR A 148 -30.13 -73.74 -69.69
N GLU A 149 -30.63 -74.96 -69.50
CA GLU A 149 -29.92 -76.12 -68.92
C GLU A 149 -28.61 -76.54 -69.62
N GLU A 150 -28.29 -75.95 -70.79
CA GLU A 150 -27.05 -76.16 -71.55
C GLU A 150 -25.85 -75.34 -71.01
N ASP A 151 -26.08 -74.20 -70.35
CA ASP A 151 -25.02 -73.33 -69.82
C ASP A 151 -24.40 -73.88 -68.53
N LEU A 152 -25.18 -74.63 -67.74
CA LEU A 152 -24.73 -75.30 -66.51
C LEU A 152 -23.70 -76.41 -66.78
N ARG A 153 -23.79 -77.09 -67.93
CA ARG A 153 -22.83 -78.16 -68.29
C ARG A 153 -21.43 -77.63 -68.61
N LYS A 154 -21.30 -76.41 -69.15
CA LYS A 154 -19.99 -75.80 -69.46
C LYS A 154 -19.29 -75.21 -68.22
N PHE A 155 -20.03 -74.96 -67.14
CA PHE A 155 -19.47 -74.37 -65.92
C PHE A 155 -18.78 -75.42 -65.03
N ILE A 156 -19.28 -76.65 -65.02
CA ILE A 156 -18.79 -77.74 -64.16
C ILE A 156 -17.42 -78.28 -64.62
N GLU A 157 -17.01 -78.06 -65.87
CA GLU A 157 -15.68 -78.47 -66.37
C GLU A 157 -14.57 -77.45 -66.09
N LYS A 158 -14.87 -76.24 -65.59
CA LYS A 158 -13.86 -75.16 -65.42
C LYS A 158 -13.41 -74.92 -63.99
N GLU A 159 -13.92 -75.69 -63.03
CA GLU A 159 -13.57 -75.55 -61.61
C GLU A 159 -12.42 -76.48 -61.17
N GLN A 160 -11.55 -76.86 -62.10
CA GLN A 160 -10.23 -77.33 -61.74
C GLN A 160 -9.22 -76.19 -61.92
N THR A 161 -8.68 -75.76 -60.78
CA THR A 161 -7.53 -74.87 -60.59
C THR A 161 -7.70 -73.40 -60.97
N ASN A 162 -8.38 -72.62 -60.12
CA ASN A 162 -8.15 -71.17 -60.10
C ASN A 162 -7.50 -70.72 -58.78
N LYS A 163 -6.17 -70.84 -58.72
CA LYS A 163 -5.34 -70.24 -57.66
C LYS A 163 -5.28 -68.71 -57.76
N GLU A 164 -5.78 -68.07 -58.82
CA GLU A 164 -5.59 -66.63 -59.08
C GLU A 164 -6.50 -65.73 -58.24
N ALA A 165 -7.74 -66.15 -57.93
CA ALA A 165 -8.67 -65.30 -57.17
C ALA A 165 -8.21 -65.02 -55.72
N PRO A 166 -7.75 -66.03 -54.94
CA PRO A 166 -7.11 -65.78 -53.64
C PRO A 166 -5.82 -64.97 -53.78
N MET A 167 -5.03 -65.24 -54.83
CA MET A 167 -3.74 -64.57 -55.07
C MET A 167 -3.90 -63.08 -55.34
N ASN A 168 -4.94 -62.70 -56.11
CA ASN A 168 -5.26 -61.30 -56.37
C ASN A 168 -5.71 -60.57 -55.11
N LYS A 169 -6.43 -61.26 -54.20
CA LYS A 169 -6.82 -60.67 -52.91
C LYS A 169 -5.63 -60.49 -51.98
N ILE A 170 -4.70 -61.45 -51.97
CA ILE A 170 -3.44 -61.35 -51.22
C ILE A 170 -2.60 -60.19 -51.76
N ASN A 171 -2.51 -60.02 -53.08
CA ASN A 171 -1.80 -58.89 -53.69
C ASN A 171 -2.43 -57.54 -53.35
N GLU A 172 -3.76 -57.42 -53.36
CA GLU A 172 -4.47 -56.20 -52.93
C GLU A 172 -4.17 -55.85 -51.47
N LEU A 173 -4.19 -56.86 -50.58
CA LEU A 173 -3.88 -56.69 -49.16
C LEU A 173 -2.41 -56.34 -48.95
N ASN A 174 -1.49 -56.94 -49.70
CA ASN A 174 -0.06 -56.62 -49.66
C ASN A 174 0.22 -55.19 -50.15
N ILE A 175 -0.47 -54.72 -51.19
CA ILE A 175 -0.37 -53.32 -51.63
C ILE A 175 -0.84 -52.36 -50.53
N LYS A 176 -1.97 -52.67 -49.87
CA LYS A 176 -2.49 -51.87 -48.74
C LYS A 176 -1.54 -51.89 -47.54
N LEU A 177 -0.95 -53.05 -47.23
CA LEU A 177 0.01 -53.20 -46.14
C LEU A 177 1.30 -52.41 -46.42
N ASN A 178 1.82 -52.49 -47.65
CA ASN A 178 3.00 -51.72 -48.06
C ASN A 178 2.72 -50.20 -48.09
N ALA A 179 1.50 -49.78 -48.42
CA ALA A 179 1.10 -48.38 -48.39
C ALA A 179 1.05 -47.79 -46.98
N MET A 180 0.89 -48.61 -45.93
CA MET A 180 0.98 -48.17 -44.53
C MET A 180 2.43 -47.85 -44.10
N GLY A 181 3.43 -48.25 -44.90
CA GLY A 181 4.84 -47.98 -44.63
C GLY A 181 5.35 -48.64 -43.35
N ASN A 182 6.46 -48.13 -42.82
CA ASN A 182 7.03 -48.62 -41.56
C ASN A 182 6.16 -48.15 -40.38
N ILE A 183 5.35 -49.06 -39.84
CA ILE A 183 4.53 -48.83 -38.65
C ILE A 183 5.46 -48.72 -37.43
N ASN A 184 5.44 -47.57 -36.76
CA ASN A 184 6.21 -47.38 -35.54
C ASN A 184 5.54 -48.10 -34.36
N LEU A 185 5.99 -49.32 -34.07
CA LEU A 185 5.46 -50.13 -32.97
C LEU A 185 5.75 -49.53 -31.58
N ARG A 186 6.70 -48.59 -31.46
CA ARG A 186 7.01 -47.86 -30.20
C ARG A 186 6.10 -46.65 -29.98
N ALA A 187 5.19 -46.35 -30.91
CA ALA A 187 4.27 -45.21 -30.78
C ALA A 187 3.28 -45.39 -29.61
N ILE A 188 2.96 -46.64 -29.24
CA ILE A 188 2.09 -46.93 -28.09
C ILE A 188 2.82 -46.57 -26.79
N ASP A 189 4.07 -47.03 -26.62
CA ASP A 189 4.87 -46.70 -25.44
C ASP A 189 5.13 -45.18 -25.35
N GLY A 190 5.44 -44.54 -26.48
CA GLY A 190 5.64 -43.08 -26.55
C GLY A 190 4.37 -42.27 -26.27
N TYR A 191 3.19 -42.78 -26.66
CA TYR A 191 1.92 -42.14 -26.32
C TYR A 191 1.66 -42.15 -24.82
N ASP A 192 1.95 -43.26 -24.13
CA ASP A 192 1.72 -43.35 -22.67
C ASP A 192 2.67 -42.44 -21.89
N GLU A 193 3.93 -42.28 -22.34
CA GLU A 193 4.88 -41.33 -21.77
C GLU A 193 4.45 -39.88 -22.00
N GLU A 194 4.09 -39.52 -23.24
CA GLU A 194 3.67 -38.17 -23.58
C GLU A 194 2.35 -37.79 -22.88
N LYS A 195 1.43 -38.74 -22.77
CA LYS A 195 0.17 -38.55 -22.05
C LYS A 195 0.39 -38.26 -20.56
N LYS A 196 1.34 -38.95 -19.91
CA LYS A 196 1.70 -38.65 -18.52
C LYS A 196 2.26 -37.24 -18.37
N SER A 197 3.17 -36.84 -19.27
CA SER A 197 3.72 -35.48 -19.31
C SER A 197 2.62 -34.42 -19.50
N TYR A 198 1.71 -34.67 -20.45
CA TYR A 198 0.54 -33.82 -20.68
C TYR A 198 -0.33 -33.70 -19.42
N ASP A 199 -0.69 -34.82 -18.79
CA ASP A 199 -1.54 -34.84 -17.60
C ASP A 199 -0.86 -34.08 -16.43
N GLU A 200 0.45 -34.21 -16.26
CA GLU A 200 1.21 -33.45 -15.25
C GLU A 200 1.18 -31.94 -15.50
N ILE A 201 1.47 -31.50 -16.73
CA ILE A 201 1.45 -30.07 -17.11
C ILE A 201 0.03 -29.53 -16.99
N PHE A 202 -0.98 -30.28 -17.44
CA PHE A 202 -2.38 -29.90 -17.34
C PHE A 202 -2.83 -29.72 -15.88
N ASN A 203 -2.43 -30.63 -14.99
CA ASN A 203 -2.71 -30.52 -13.57
C ASN A 203 -2.01 -29.30 -12.94
N LYS A 204 -0.73 -29.05 -13.25
CA LYS A 204 -0.01 -27.85 -12.78
C LYS A 204 -0.68 -26.56 -13.27
N ALA A 205 -1.08 -26.51 -14.54
CA ALA A 205 -1.77 -25.36 -15.11
C ALA A 205 -3.12 -25.09 -14.41
N ASN A 206 -3.88 -26.13 -14.08
CA ASN A 206 -5.12 -25.98 -13.32
C ASN A 206 -4.88 -25.50 -11.90
N VAL A 207 -3.84 -25.99 -11.22
CA VAL A 207 -3.45 -25.49 -9.90
C VAL A 207 -3.11 -24.00 -9.96
N LEU A 208 -2.24 -23.58 -10.89
CA LEU A 208 -1.89 -22.17 -11.07
C LEU A 208 -3.11 -21.29 -11.40
N LYS A 209 -4.06 -21.79 -12.20
CA LYS A 209 -5.31 -21.10 -12.50
C LYS A 209 -6.15 -20.88 -11.24
N ASN A 210 -6.25 -21.90 -10.39
CA ASN A 210 -7.00 -21.83 -9.13
C ASN A 210 -6.31 -20.90 -8.12
N GLU A 211 -4.98 -20.97 -7.99
CA GLU A 211 -4.20 -20.07 -7.14
C GLU A 211 -4.34 -18.61 -7.59
N ARG A 212 -4.26 -18.35 -8.90
CA ARG A 212 -4.50 -17.02 -9.46
C ARG A 212 -5.90 -16.51 -9.10
N GLN A 213 -6.92 -17.35 -9.20
CA GLN A 213 -8.28 -16.97 -8.81
C GLN A 213 -8.36 -16.67 -7.31
N ALA A 214 -7.75 -17.49 -6.46
CA ALA A 214 -7.70 -17.26 -5.02
C ALA A 214 -7.01 -15.93 -4.67
N ILE A 215 -5.95 -15.56 -5.39
CA ILE A 215 -5.29 -14.25 -5.23
C ILE A 215 -6.23 -13.12 -5.63
N TYR A 216 -6.95 -13.22 -6.75
CA TYR A 216 -7.93 -12.21 -7.14
C TYR A 216 -9.06 -12.06 -6.12
N ASP A 217 -9.56 -13.17 -5.59
CA ASP A 217 -10.62 -13.17 -4.57
C ASP A 217 -10.09 -12.55 -3.25
N PHE A 218 -8.84 -12.85 -2.89
CA PHE A 218 -8.18 -12.23 -1.75
C PHE A 218 -8.03 -10.72 -1.93
N ILE A 219 -7.53 -10.25 -3.08
CA ILE A 219 -7.44 -8.82 -3.40
C ILE A 219 -8.81 -8.16 -3.30
N ALA A 220 -9.85 -8.77 -3.87
CA ALA A 220 -11.22 -8.24 -3.79
C ALA A 220 -11.74 -8.16 -2.35
N SER A 221 -11.37 -9.12 -1.48
CA SER A 221 -11.72 -9.10 -0.06
C SER A 221 -11.02 -7.97 0.70
N VAL A 222 -9.73 -7.73 0.41
CA VAL A 222 -8.93 -6.65 1.00
C VAL A 222 -9.47 -5.29 0.55
N GLU A 223 -9.79 -5.14 -0.73
CA GLU A 223 -10.39 -3.93 -1.28
C GLU A 223 -11.73 -3.60 -0.64
N ARG A 224 -12.60 -4.61 -0.44
CA ARG A 224 -13.87 -4.43 0.27
C ARG A 224 -13.65 -3.99 1.72
N LYS A 225 -12.69 -4.61 2.42
CA LYS A 225 -12.35 -4.23 3.80
C LYS A 225 -11.80 -2.81 3.88
N ARG A 226 -10.87 -2.45 2.98
CA ARG A 226 -10.32 -1.10 2.84
C ARG A 226 -11.42 -0.06 2.65
N ARG A 227 -12.34 -0.33 1.71
CA ARG A 227 -13.50 0.53 1.44
C ARG A 227 -14.38 0.72 2.68
N ASN A 228 -14.69 -0.37 3.38
CA ASN A 228 -15.55 -0.30 4.57
C ASN A 228 -14.89 0.51 5.69
N VAL A 229 -13.61 0.28 5.97
CA VAL A 229 -12.85 1.02 6.99
C VAL A 229 -12.76 2.50 6.62
N PHE A 230 -12.48 2.82 5.35
CA PHE A 230 -12.44 4.20 4.89
C PHE A 230 -13.79 4.90 5.03
N MET A 231 -14.88 4.26 4.60
CA MET A 231 -16.22 4.87 4.66
C MET A 231 -16.68 5.08 6.11
N ASP A 232 -16.37 4.13 7.01
CA ASP A 232 -16.66 4.28 8.46
C ASP A 232 -15.87 5.46 9.06
N ALA A 233 -14.57 5.57 8.74
CA ALA A 233 -13.73 6.68 9.18
C ALA A 233 -14.23 8.02 8.61
N TYR A 234 -14.52 8.07 7.31
CA TYR A 234 -15.01 9.27 6.62
C TYR A 234 -16.32 9.76 7.22
N GLU A 235 -17.28 8.86 7.47
CA GLU A 235 -18.59 9.23 8.01
C GLU A 235 -18.45 9.79 9.45
N LYS A 236 -17.64 9.14 10.28
CA LYS A 236 -17.37 9.62 11.65
C LYS A 236 -16.66 10.96 11.66
N ILE A 237 -15.63 11.15 10.82
CA ILE A 237 -14.92 12.42 10.70
C ILE A 237 -15.87 13.51 10.16
N ARG A 238 -16.75 13.18 9.20
CA ARG A 238 -17.74 14.11 8.67
C ARG A 238 -18.70 14.62 9.75
N VAL A 239 -19.25 13.71 10.56
CA VAL A 239 -20.16 14.08 11.66
C VAL A 239 -19.44 14.93 12.70
N ASN A 240 -18.23 14.53 13.13
CA ASN A 240 -17.43 15.31 14.06
C ASN A 240 -17.11 16.71 13.51
N PHE A 241 -16.77 16.81 12.22
CA PHE A 241 -16.50 18.08 11.55
C PHE A 241 -17.73 18.98 11.54
N GLU A 242 -18.91 18.45 11.20
CA GLU A 242 -20.18 19.19 11.20
C GLU A 242 -20.48 19.77 12.60
N GLU A 243 -20.28 18.98 13.65
CA GLU A 243 -20.51 19.42 15.04
C GLU A 243 -19.50 20.48 15.50
N ILE A 244 -18.21 20.26 15.27
CA ILE A 244 -17.15 21.20 15.69
C ILE A 244 -17.24 22.50 14.89
N PHE A 245 -17.46 22.42 13.58
CA PHE A 245 -17.57 23.60 12.73
C PHE A 245 -18.76 24.48 13.14
N LYS A 246 -19.90 23.85 13.49
CA LYS A 246 -21.07 24.54 14.01
C LYS A 246 -20.78 25.25 15.33
N LYS A 247 -20.06 24.61 16.26
CA LYS A 247 -19.65 25.24 17.54
C LYS A 247 -18.71 26.44 17.35
N LEU A 248 -17.84 26.40 16.34
CA LEU A 248 -16.86 27.45 16.07
C LEU A 248 -17.47 28.67 15.35
N THR A 249 -18.28 28.44 14.32
CA THR A 249 -18.69 29.47 13.36
C THR A 249 -20.17 29.84 13.42
N ASP A 250 -20.98 29.12 14.19
CA ASP A 250 -22.44 29.14 14.12
C ASP A 250 -22.96 28.88 12.68
N GLY A 251 -22.15 28.22 11.87
CA GLY A 251 -22.36 27.95 10.45
C GLY A 251 -22.55 26.47 10.15
N TYR A 252 -22.51 26.13 8.86
CA TYR A 252 -22.59 24.75 8.37
C TYR A 252 -21.37 24.41 7.55
N GLY A 253 -20.75 23.26 7.80
CA GLY A 253 -19.65 22.74 7.01
C GLY A 253 -19.79 21.24 6.85
N THR A 254 -19.53 20.70 5.67
CA THR A 254 -19.62 19.27 5.39
C THR A 254 -18.46 18.81 4.49
N LEU A 255 -18.17 17.52 4.56
CA LEU A 255 -17.13 16.87 3.77
C LEU A 255 -17.80 16.09 2.63
N THR A 256 -17.30 16.21 1.41
CA THR A 256 -17.85 15.52 0.24
C THR A 256 -16.75 14.88 -0.60
N LEU A 257 -16.97 13.65 -1.04
CA LEU A 257 -16.09 12.94 -1.97
C LEU A 257 -16.46 13.28 -3.42
N ASP A 258 -15.47 13.53 -4.27
CA ASP A 258 -15.68 13.76 -5.72
C ASP A 258 -16.35 12.56 -6.39
N ASN A 259 -15.91 11.35 -6.04
CA ASN A 259 -16.46 10.12 -6.58
C ASN A 259 -16.69 9.07 -5.47
N PRO A 260 -17.90 8.98 -4.91
CA PRO A 260 -18.23 7.98 -3.90
C PRO A 260 -18.13 6.53 -4.39
N LYS A 261 -18.10 6.28 -5.72
CA LYS A 261 -18.00 4.93 -6.28
C LYS A 261 -16.55 4.44 -6.33
N ASP A 262 -15.60 5.33 -6.57
CA ASP A 262 -14.17 5.00 -6.61
C ASP A 262 -13.38 5.85 -5.61
N ILE A 263 -13.20 5.29 -4.41
CA ILE A 263 -12.50 5.95 -3.30
C ILE A 263 -11.02 6.16 -3.62
N SER A 264 -10.39 5.29 -4.42
CA SER A 264 -8.95 5.34 -4.65
C SER A 264 -8.53 6.53 -5.52
N LEU A 265 -9.44 7.02 -6.36
CA LEU A 265 -9.23 8.17 -7.24
C LEU A 265 -10.05 9.40 -6.82
N SER A 266 -10.83 9.31 -5.74
CA SER A 266 -11.66 10.41 -5.27
C SER A 266 -10.86 11.40 -4.45
N GLY A 267 -10.98 12.69 -4.78
CA GLY A 267 -10.60 13.77 -3.89
C GLY A 267 -11.59 13.93 -2.73
N LEU A 268 -11.12 14.57 -1.66
CA LEU A 268 -11.93 15.03 -0.53
C LEU A 268 -12.09 16.55 -0.64
N ASN A 269 -13.34 17.02 -0.72
CA ASN A 269 -13.66 18.44 -0.72
C ASN A 269 -14.29 18.84 0.60
N ILE A 270 -13.87 20.00 1.10
CA ILE A 270 -14.44 20.65 2.27
C ILE A 270 -15.33 21.80 1.79
N HIS A 271 -16.60 21.73 2.14
CA HIS A 271 -17.59 22.78 1.85
C HIS A 271 -17.99 23.43 3.16
N ALA A 272 -17.91 24.76 3.23
CA ALA A 272 -18.19 25.49 4.46
C ALA A 272 -18.98 26.79 4.19
N SER A 273 -19.83 27.14 5.16
CA SER A 273 -20.70 28.32 5.17
C SER A 273 -20.60 28.99 6.54
N PRO A 274 -19.71 29.98 6.72
CA PRO A 274 -19.60 30.74 7.96
C PRO A 274 -20.77 31.73 8.11
N LYS A 275 -21.40 31.79 9.29
CA LYS A 275 -22.42 32.81 9.67
C LYS A 275 -23.46 33.13 8.57
N GLY A 276 -24.03 32.11 7.91
CA GLY A 276 -25.10 32.28 6.92
C GLY A 276 -24.66 32.76 5.52
N LYS A 277 -23.36 32.79 5.21
CA LYS A 277 -22.84 33.07 3.86
C LYS A 277 -23.09 31.89 2.89
N LYS A 278 -22.97 32.12 1.58
CA LYS A 278 -23.05 31.04 0.59
C LYS A 278 -22.00 29.95 0.87
N ILE A 279 -22.35 28.70 0.60
CA ILE A 279 -21.43 27.56 0.68
C ILE A 279 -20.31 27.77 -0.35
N THR A 280 -19.07 27.77 0.12
CA THR A 280 -17.89 27.89 -0.74
C THR A 280 -16.94 26.71 -0.51
N LYS A 281 -16.12 26.41 -1.52
CA LYS A 281 -14.99 25.49 -1.38
C LYS A 281 -13.88 26.18 -0.59
N LEU A 282 -13.07 25.39 0.11
CA LEU A 282 -11.95 25.87 0.94
C LEU A 282 -11.05 26.89 0.23
N ASP A 283 -10.76 26.70 -1.06
CA ASP A 283 -9.88 27.59 -1.84
C ASP A 283 -10.46 28.97 -2.12
N ALA A 284 -11.77 29.14 -1.99
CA ALA A 284 -12.47 30.40 -2.21
C ALA A 284 -12.77 31.16 -0.90
N MET A 285 -12.31 30.65 0.25
CA MET A 285 -12.54 31.27 1.56
C MET A 285 -11.48 32.33 1.88
N SER A 286 -11.84 33.30 2.74
CA SER A 286 -10.85 34.26 3.27
C SER A 286 -9.83 33.57 4.19
N GLY A 287 -8.67 34.17 4.43
CA GLY A 287 -7.59 33.56 5.21
C GLY A 287 -8.02 33.09 6.62
N GLY A 288 -8.78 33.92 7.34
CA GLY A 288 -9.29 33.57 8.67
C GLY A 288 -10.37 32.47 8.63
N GLU A 289 -11.28 32.51 7.65
CA GLU A 289 -12.31 31.47 7.48
C GLU A 289 -11.66 30.13 7.07
N LYS A 290 -10.61 30.17 6.24
CA LYS A 290 -9.84 28.99 5.85
C LYS A 290 -9.11 28.39 7.05
N ALA A 291 -8.43 29.20 7.85
CA ALA A 291 -7.74 28.76 9.06
C ALA A 291 -8.72 28.09 10.05
N LEU A 292 -9.88 28.70 10.28
CA LEU A 292 -10.92 28.17 11.15
C LEU A 292 -11.51 26.85 10.65
N THR A 293 -11.77 26.76 9.35
CA THR A 293 -12.26 25.53 8.70
C THR A 293 -11.24 24.40 8.80
N CYS A 294 -9.96 24.70 8.56
CA CYS A 294 -8.88 23.73 8.71
C CYS A 294 -8.71 23.27 10.17
N ALA A 295 -8.79 24.19 11.13
CA ALA A 295 -8.71 23.85 12.56
C ALA A 295 -9.87 22.94 12.98
N ALA A 296 -11.10 23.24 12.53
CA ALA A 296 -12.27 22.38 12.76
C ALA A 296 -12.07 20.97 12.18
N PHE A 297 -11.50 20.86 10.98
CA PHE A 297 -11.21 19.58 10.33
C PHE A 297 -10.12 18.79 11.08
N LEU A 298 -9.07 19.46 11.54
CA LEU A 298 -8.01 18.83 12.33
C LEU A 298 -8.56 18.28 13.67
N LEU A 299 -9.42 19.03 14.35
CA LEU A 299 -10.08 18.58 15.57
C LEU A 299 -11.05 17.42 15.31
N ALA A 300 -11.77 17.42 14.19
CA ALA A 300 -12.64 16.32 13.81
C ALA A 300 -11.87 15.00 13.63
N ILE A 301 -10.67 15.07 13.04
CA ILE A 301 -9.76 13.92 12.93
C ILE A 301 -9.26 13.49 14.30
N GLN A 302 -8.86 14.44 15.16
CA GLN A 302 -8.40 14.15 16.52
C GLN A 302 -9.48 13.45 17.36
N GLN A 303 -10.75 13.84 17.21
CA GLN A 303 -11.86 13.22 17.92
C GLN A 303 -12.16 11.79 17.41
N TYR A 304 -11.87 11.51 16.13
CA TYR A 304 -11.98 10.14 15.60
C TYR A 304 -10.79 9.26 16.02
N SER A 305 -9.58 9.81 16.00
CA SER A 305 -8.35 9.09 16.31
C SER A 305 -7.43 9.98 17.14
N SER A 306 -7.54 9.84 18.46
CA SER A 306 -6.76 10.65 19.40
C SER A 306 -5.31 10.18 19.48
N SER A 307 -4.40 11.14 19.39
CA SER A 307 -2.96 10.99 19.58
C SER A 307 -2.58 11.49 20.97
N PRO A 308 -1.47 10.99 21.55
CA PRO A 308 -1.03 11.42 22.88
C PRO A 308 -0.71 12.92 22.96
N PHE A 309 -0.15 13.49 21.89
CA PHE A 309 0.16 14.92 21.82
C PHE A 309 -0.03 15.49 20.41
N TYR A 310 -0.24 16.80 20.36
CA TYR A 310 -0.41 17.61 19.16
C TYR A 310 0.44 18.87 19.26
N VAL A 311 1.12 19.22 18.18
CA VAL A 311 1.90 20.47 18.07
C VAL A 311 1.26 21.35 17.01
N LEU A 312 0.86 22.56 17.41
CA LEU A 312 0.17 23.52 16.56
C LEU A 312 1.03 24.79 16.49
N ASP A 313 1.53 25.10 15.31
CA ASP A 313 2.38 26.27 15.07
C ASP A 313 1.57 27.37 14.36
N GLU A 314 1.44 28.52 15.01
CA GLU A 314 0.76 29.73 14.51
C GLU A 314 -0.65 29.49 13.93
N LEU A 315 -1.37 28.51 14.48
CA LEU A 315 -2.72 28.14 14.01
C LEU A 315 -3.70 29.33 14.01
N ASP A 316 -3.49 30.28 14.92
CA ASP A 316 -4.37 31.42 15.18
C ASP A 316 -3.87 32.74 14.58
N ALA A 317 -2.80 32.74 13.77
CA ALA A 317 -2.23 33.96 13.21
C ALA A 317 -3.19 34.76 12.32
N SER A 318 -4.15 34.07 11.67
CA SER A 318 -5.15 34.71 10.78
C SER A 318 -6.53 34.84 11.42
N LEU A 319 -6.67 34.53 12.71
CA LEU A 319 -7.96 34.53 13.40
C LEU A 319 -8.19 35.87 14.12
N ASP A 320 -9.45 36.28 14.16
CA ASP A 320 -9.87 37.41 14.98
C ASP A 320 -9.96 37.01 16.47
N LEU A 321 -10.18 38.02 17.32
CA LEU A 321 -10.29 37.85 18.77
C LEU A 321 -11.32 36.80 19.18
N GLU A 322 -12.52 36.85 18.59
CA GLU A 322 -13.64 35.97 18.95
C GLU A 322 -13.32 34.51 18.60
N ASN A 323 -12.83 34.25 17.38
CA ASN A 323 -12.54 32.89 16.92
C ASN A 323 -11.32 32.30 17.61
N SER A 324 -10.29 33.11 17.91
CA SER A 324 -9.12 32.67 18.67
C SER A 324 -9.50 32.13 20.05
N ILE A 325 -10.42 32.82 20.74
CA ILE A 325 -10.94 32.38 22.05
C ILE A 325 -11.74 31.07 21.91
N LYS A 326 -12.59 30.95 20.89
CA LYS A 326 -13.39 29.74 20.66
C LYS A 326 -12.51 28.51 20.40
N ILE A 327 -11.49 28.64 19.55
CA ILE A 327 -10.53 27.56 19.31
C ILE A 327 -9.77 27.21 20.59
N ALA A 328 -9.24 28.20 21.30
CA ALA A 328 -8.45 27.95 22.51
C ALA A 328 -9.25 27.20 23.59
N ARG A 329 -10.55 27.51 23.75
CA ARG A 329 -11.47 26.77 24.63
C ARG A 329 -11.69 25.35 24.16
N LEU A 330 -11.95 25.14 22.87
CA LEU A 330 -12.13 23.80 22.31
C LEU A 330 -10.88 22.95 22.48
N LEU A 331 -9.68 23.50 22.27
CA LEU A 331 -8.43 22.80 22.50
C LEU A 331 -8.26 22.40 23.97
N LYS A 332 -8.67 23.26 24.91
CA LYS A 332 -8.66 22.97 26.34
C LYS A 332 -9.65 21.85 26.75
N GLU A 333 -10.81 21.81 26.09
CA GLU A 333 -11.84 20.80 26.34
C GLU A 333 -11.56 19.46 25.61
N SER A 334 -10.61 19.44 24.67
CA SER A 334 -10.30 18.28 23.86
C SER A 334 -9.38 17.29 24.57
N ASP A 335 -9.57 16.00 24.32
CA ASP A 335 -8.72 14.95 24.85
C ASP A 335 -7.34 14.93 24.17
N GLY A 336 -6.27 15.08 24.96
CA GLY A 336 -4.89 15.00 24.49
C GLY A 336 -4.02 16.15 24.97
N GLN A 337 -2.70 16.05 24.77
CA GLN A 337 -1.77 17.11 25.12
C GLN A 337 -1.56 18.06 23.93
N PHE A 338 -1.89 19.34 24.06
CA PHE A 338 -1.67 20.34 23.03
C PHE A 338 -0.46 21.24 23.37
N ILE A 339 0.47 21.34 22.43
CA ILE A 339 1.59 22.29 22.46
C ILE A 339 1.32 23.31 21.36
N ILE A 340 1.04 24.54 21.77
CA ILE A 340 0.67 25.62 20.85
C ILE A 340 1.79 26.65 20.83
N VAL A 341 2.33 26.93 19.65
CA VAL A 341 3.26 28.03 19.40
C VAL A 341 2.43 29.18 18.84
N THR A 342 2.33 30.28 19.60
CA THR A 342 1.52 31.44 19.22
C THR A 342 2.04 32.73 19.84
N HIS A 343 1.79 33.85 19.16
CA HIS A 343 1.97 35.20 19.67
C HIS A 343 0.64 35.85 20.11
N ASN A 344 -0.49 35.12 20.02
CA ASN A 344 -1.81 35.64 20.33
C ASN A 344 -2.09 35.59 21.84
N GLU A 345 -2.12 36.77 22.46
CA GLU A 345 -2.40 36.92 23.89
C GLU A 345 -3.73 36.29 24.33
N ASN A 346 -4.70 36.18 23.42
CA ASN A 346 -6.01 35.63 23.76
C ASN A 346 -5.98 34.12 23.87
N THR A 347 -5.18 33.44 23.05
CA THR A 347 -4.96 31.99 23.14
C THR A 347 -4.14 31.65 24.38
N ILE A 348 -3.12 32.45 24.69
CA ILE A 348 -2.26 32.29 25.88
C ILE A 348 -3.07 32.35 27.19
N LYS A 349 -4.21 33.04 27.23
CA LYS A 349 -5.07 33.08 28.44
C LYS A 349 -5.77 31.77 28.77
N TYR A 350 -5.85 30.82 27.85
CA TYR A 350 -6.57 29.56 28.04
C TYR A 350 -5.65 28.35 28.25
N VAL A 351 -4.32 28.51 28.13
CA VAL A 351 -3.35 27.43 28.35
C VAL A 351 -3.10 27.20 29.85
N ASP A 352 -2.69 25.98 30.22
CA ASP A 352 -2.36 25.64 31.61
C ASP A 352 -0.91 26.03 31.99
N ALA A 353 -0.02 26.06 31.00
CA ALA A 353 1.37 26.49 31.15
C ALA A 353 1.85 27.19 29.88
N ALA A 354 2.67 28.22 30.04
CA ALA A 354 3.30 28.95 28.96
C ALA A 354 4.82 28.78 29.03
N ILE A 355 5.46 28.58 27.88
CA ILE A 355 6.92 28.51 27.75
C ILE A 355 7.34 29.69 26.86
N GLY A 356 7.99 30.68 27.45
CA GLY A 356 8.57 31.81 26.75
C GLY A 356 9.99 31.49 26.28
N VAL A 357 10.32 31.90 25.05
CA VAL A 357 11.68 31.83 24.52
C VAL A 357 12.18 33.26 24.37
N SER A 358 13.34 33.57 24.95
CA SER A 358 13.99 34.89 24.87
C SER A 358 15.41 34.74 24.38
N MET A 359 15.86 35.62 23.49
CA MET A 359 17.24 35.61 23.00
C MET A 359 18.10 36.52 23.89
N ARG A 360 19.13 35.95 24.53
CA ARG A 360 20.08 36.70 25.35
C ARG A 360 21.50 36.30 24.97
N ASN A 361 22.35 37.27 24.68
CA ASN A 361 23.75 37.06 24.28
C ASN A 361 23.95 36.09 23.10
N GLY A 362 23.03 36.10 22.12
CA GLY A 362 23.11 35.22 20.95
C GLY A 362 22.70 33.76 21.19
N ALA A 363 22.22 33.41 22.39
CA ALA A 363 21.64 32.10 22.69
C ALA A 363 20.17 32.22 23.10
N SER A 364 19.36 31.21 22.74
CA SER A 364 17.96 31.12 23.15
C SER A 364 17.88 30.62 24.60
N GLN A 365 17.30 31.42 25.49
CA GLN A 365 16.93 31.04 26.85
C GLN A 365 15.44 30.71 26.92
N ILE A 366 15.11 29.65 27.65
CA ILE A 366 13.75 29.16 27.83
C ILE A 366 13.29 29.53 29.23
N VAL A 367 12.10 30.11 29.35
CA VAL A 367 11.47 30.50 30.62
C VAL A 367 10.09 29.86 30.69
N GLY A 368 9.87 28.98 31.65
CA GLY A 368 8.55 28.37 31.90
C GLY A 368 7.77 29.16 32.94
N VAL A 369 6.50 29.46 32.64
CA VAL A 369 5.54 30.07 33.58
C VAL A 369 4.30 29.19 33.63
N LYS A 370 3.93 28.74 34.83
CA LYS A 370 2.61 28.12 35.04
C LYS A 370 1.57 29.23 35.10
N ILE A 371 0.57 29.14 34.23
CA ILE A 371 -0.56 30.06 34.24
C ILE A 371 -1.61 29.43 35.16
N ASN A 372 -1.44 29.64 36.47
CA ASN A 372 -2.47 29.28 37.43
C ASN A 372 -3.66 30.24 37.25
N GLN A 373 -4.86 29.68 37.08
CA GLN A 373 -6.11 30.43 37.09
C GLN A 373 -6.41 31.00 38.47
#